data_AF-R7PU49-F1
#
_entry.id   AF-R7PU49-F1
#
_cell.length_a   1.000
_cell.length_b   1.000
_cell.length_c   1.000
_cell.angle_alpha   90.00
_cell.angle_beta   90.00
_cell.angle_gamma   90.00
#
_symmetry.space_group_name_H-M   'P 1'
#
loop_
_entity.id
_entity.type
_entity.pdbx_description
1 polymer ?
#
loop_
_entity_poly.entity_id
_entity_poly.type
_entity_poly.pdbx_seq_one_letter_code
_entity_poly.pdbx_strand_id
1 'polypeptide(L)'
;MNLKHLSLAKRQDYENITVVPILSDTDTPFDVLDLKKGLKMGLVTIGECDSTNVEKVKLKNNSVSPLILLDGEEIAGSLQNRIVAQTMIIPPKSEMEIPVNCSEKGRNEYKSEFQYSDYIANSNTRRKKSIQ
;
A
#
# COMPACT_ATOMS: atom_id res chain seq x y z
N MET A 1 -22.24 6.22 0.74
CA MET A 1 -22.11 4.78 0.44
C MET A 1 -23.26 4.06 1.12
N ASN A 2 -24.16 3.42 0.35
CA ASN A 2 -25.30 2.69 0.91
C ASN A 2 -24.89 1.22 1.08
N LEU A 3 -24.75 0.76 2.32
CA LEU A 3 -24.25 -0.59 2.63
C LEU A 3 -25.35 -1.67 2.62
N LYS A 4 -26.61 -1.31 2.31
CA LYS A 4 -27.77 -2.23 2.35
C LYS A 4 -27.67 -3.41 1.36
N HIS A 5 -26.84 -3.27 0.33
CA HIS A 5 -26.57 -4.25 -0.72
C HIS A 5 -25.46 -5.25 -0.36
N LEU A 6 -24.83 -5.07 0.80
CA LEU A 6 -23.73 -5.90 1.26
C LEU A 6 -24.22 -6.93 2.28
N SER A 7 -23.80 -8.17 2.10
CA SER A 7 -24.02 -9.25 3.07
C SER A 7 -22.71 -10.00 3.33
N LEU A 8 -22.61 -10.65 4.48
CA LEU A 8 -21.48 -11.52 4.78
C LEU A 8 -21.85 -12.95 4.37
N ALA A 9 -20.99 -13.59 3.59
CA ALA A 9 -21.10 -15.02 3.33
C ALA A 9 -20.72 -15.83 4.57
N LYS A 10 -20.92 -17.15 4.48
CA LYS A 10 -20.40 -18.08 5.48
C LYS A 10 -18.89 -17.89 5.62
N ARG A 11 -18.45 -17.69 6.86
CA ARG A 11 -17.05 -17.70 7.27
C ARG A 11 -16.37 -18.99 6.78
N GLN A 12 -15.20 -18.85 6.19
CA GLN A 12 -14.35 -19.96 5.74
C GLN A 12 -13.13 -20.00 6.64
N ASP A 13 -12.88 -21.15 7.26
CA ASP A 13 -11.78 -21.35 8.18
C ASP A 13 -10.80 -22.37 7.61
N TYR A 14 -9.51 -22.06 7.71
CA TYR A 14 -8.43 -22.97 7.39
C TYR A 14 -7.22 -22.67 8.28
N GLU A 15 -6.80 -23.64 9.10
CA GLU A 15 -5.71 -23.48 10.08
C GLU A 15 -5.92 -22.21 10.94
N ASN A 16 -4.97 -21.29 10.91
CA ASN A 16 -4.98 -20.01 11.62
C ASN A 16 -5.53 -18.84 10.78
N ILE A 17 -6.23 -19.13 9.68
CA ILE A 17 -6.81 -18.13 8.77
C ILE A 17 -8.32 -18.27 8.73
N THR A 18 -8.97 -17.12 8.85
CA THR A 18 -10.41 -16.97 8.69
C THR A 18 -10.70 -15.95 7.60
N VAL A 19 -11.50 -16.34 6.62
CA VAL A 19 -12.01 -15.45 5.57
C VAL A 19 -13.49 -15.26 5.78
N VAL A 20 -13.95 -14.01 5.83
CA VAL A 20 -15.37 -13.65 5.82
C VAL A 20 -15.66 -12.90 4.52
N PRO A 21 -16.17 -13.57 3.48
CA PRO A 21 -16.44 -12.92 2.21
C PRO A 21 -17.56 -11.88 2.35
N ILE A 22 -17.37 -10.72 1.71
CA ILE A 22 -18.41 -9.71 1.55
C ILE A 22 -19.03 -9.92 0.18
N LEU A 23 -20.33 -10.20 0.14
CA LEU A 23 -21.11 -10.35 -1.07
C LEU A 23 -21.86 -9.05 -1.35
N SER A 24 -21.97 -8.71 -2.63
CA SER A 24 -22.75 -7.58 -3.13
C SER A 24 -23.83 -8.13 -4.06
N ASP A 25 -25.08 -7.71 -3.89
CA ASP A 25 -26.17 -8.00 -4.85
C ASP A 25 -26.21 -6.99 -6.01
N THR A 26 -25.35 -5.98 -5.98
CA THR A 26 -25.10 -5.05 -7.07
C THR A 26 -23.81 -5.37 -7.80
N ASP A 27 -23.84 -5.26 -9.13
CA ASP A 27 -22.69 -5.39 -10.04
C ASP A 27 -21.72 -4.19 -9.96
N THR A 28 -21.75 -3.42 -8.88
CA THR A 28 -20.82 -2.32 -8.65
C THR A 28 -19.40 -2.87 -8.53
N PRO A 29 -18.52 -2.57 -9.50
CA PRO A 29 -17.15 -3.04 -9.41
C PRO A 29 -16.46 -2.40 -8.21
N PHE A 30 -15.63 -3.18 -7.53
CA PHE A 30 -14.71 -2.66 -6.53
C PHE A 30 -13.60 -1.89 -7.25
N ASP A 31 -13.87 -0.64 -7.59
CA ASP A 31 -12.96 0.21 -8.35
C ASP A 31 -11.87 0.78 -7.44
N VAL A 32 -10.84 -0.03 -7.20
CA VAL A 32 -9.68 0.36 -6.41
C VAL A 32 -8.42 0.08 -7.22
N LEU A 33 -7.57 1.10 -7.33
CA LEU A 33 -6.31 1.04 -8.04
C LEU A 33 -5.27 0.33 -7.19
N ASP A 34 -4.54 -0.62 -7.76
CA ASP A 34 -3.38 -1.24 -7.13
C ASP A 34 -2.11 -0.38 -7.32
N LEU A 35 -1.19 -0.44 -6.34
CA LEU A 35 0.03 0.38 -6.34
C LEU A 35 0.91 0.15 -7.56
N LYS A 36 1.13 -1.10 -7.95
CA LYS A 36 1.95 -1.47 -9.11
C LYS A 36 1.42 -0.83 -10.39
N LYS A 37 0.12 -0.98 -10.67
CA LYS A 37 -0.55 -0.39 -11.83
C LYS A 37 -0.55 1.14 -11.76
N GLY A 38 -0.82 1.71 -10.59
CA GLY A 38 -0.82 3.15 -10.37
C GLY A 38 0.53 3.79 -10.71
N LEU A 39 1.64 3.21 -10.24
CA LEU A 39 2.99 3.64 -10.56
C LEU A 39 3.31 3.42 -12.05
N LYS A 40 2.99 2.25 -12.61
CA LYS A 40 3.23 1.93 -14.03
C LYS A 40 2.50 2.88 -14.99
N MET A 41 1.30 3.31 -14.63
CA MET A 41 0.48 4.24 -15.43
C MET A 41 0.84 5.71 -15.20
N GLY A 42 1.73 6.03 -14.25
CA GLY A 42 2.04 7.40 -13.85
C GLY A 42 0.89 8.12 -13.13
N LEU A 43 -0.13 7.37 -12.68
CA LEU A 43 -1.27 7.90 -11.92
C LEU A 43 -0.94 8.08 -10.44
N VAL A 44 0.07 7.34 -9.96
CA VAL A 44 0.59 7.44 -8.60
C VAL A 44 2.06 7.85 -8.68
N THR A 45 2.46 8.79 -7.84
CA THR A 45 3.86 9.18 -7.67
C THR A 45 4.23 9.16 -6.20
N ILE A 46 5.46 8.78 -5.90
CA ILE A 46 5.98 8.73 -4.54
C ILE A 46 7.32 9.44 -4.53
N GLY A 47 7.52 10.33 -3.56
CA GLY A 47 8.78 11.03 -3.32
C GLY A 47 9.15 11.00 -1.83
N GLU A 48 10.39 11.34 -1.53
CA GLU A 48 10.83 11.49 -0.13
C GLU A 48 10.11 12.66 0.54
N CYS A 49 9.90 12.53 1.85
CA CYS A 49 9.70 13.69 2.72
C CYS A 49 11.06 14.40 2.94
N ASP A 50 11.06 15.55 3.63
CA ASP A 50 12.31 16.24 3.97
C ASP A 50 13.33 15.26 4.62
N SER A 51 14.62 15.50 4.40
CA SER A 51 15.73 14.55 4.65
C SER A 51 15.89 14.04 6.10
N THR A 52 15.09 14.54 7.04
CA THR A 52 15.10 14.15 8.45
C THR A 52 14.07 13.08 8.80
N ASN A 53 13.09 12.79 7.93
CA ASN A 53 12.01 11.85 8.22
C ASN A 53 11.98 10.67 7.22
N VAL A 54 12.79 9.66 7.50
CA VAL A 54 12.89 8.42 6.67
C VAL A 54 11.75 7.42 6.91
N GLU A 55 10.91 7.68 7.90
CA GLU A 55 9.77 6.82 8.26
C GLU A 55 8.51 7.16 7.47
N LYS A 56 8.58 8.19 6.62
CA LYS A 56 7.48 8.62 5.77
C LYS A 56 7.94 8.92 4.36
N VAL A 57 7.03 8.70 3.42
CA VAL A 57 7.17 9.18 2.03
C VAL A 57 5.92 9.94 1.64
N LYS A 58 6.08 10.91 0.75
CA LYS A 58 4.97 11.66 0.17
C LYS A 58 4.40 10.88 -1.01
N LEU A 59 3.15 10.45 -0.89
CA LEU A 59 2.43 9.77 -1.96
C LEU A 59 1.36 10.69 -2.54
N LYS A 60 1.26 10.74 -3.86
CA LYS A 60 0.22 11.44 -4.59
C LYS A 60 -0.58 10.47 -5.45
N ASN A 61 -1.88 10.39 -5.20
CA ASN A 61 -2.82 9.65 -6.04
C ASN A 61 -3.51 10.63 -7.01
N ASN A 62 -3.04 10.70 -8.25
CA ASN A 62 -3.65 11.51 -9.30
C ASN A 62 -4.77 10.79 -10.05
N SER A 63 -5.09 9.54 -9.70
CA SER A 63 -6.20 8.82 -10.34
C SER A 63 -7.56 9.33 -9.88
N VAL A 64 -8.61 8.92 -10.59
CA VAL A 64 -10.00 9.16 -10.19
C VAL A 64 -10.54 8.06 -9.25
N SER A 65 -9.75 7.01 -9.02
CA SER A 65 -10.11 5.87 -8.19
C SER A 65 -9.32 5.90 -6.87
N PRO A 66 -9.87 5.35 -5.77
CA PRO A 66 -9.10 5.14 -4.56
C PRO A 66 -7.92 4.20 -4.85
N LEU A 67 -6.78 4.43 -4.21
CA LEU A 67 -5.60 3.57 -4.30
C LEU A 67 -5.50 2.72 -3.04
N ILE A 68 -5.34 1.40 -3.18
CA ILE A 68 -5.03 0.52 -2.05
C ILE A 68 -3.51 0.32 -1.94
N LEU A 69 -3.01 0.49 -0.73
CA LEU A 69 -1.66 0.12 -0.33
C LEU A 69 -1.77 -1.07 0.61
N LEU A 70 -1.01 -2.13 0.37
CA LEU A 70 -1.00 -3.31 1.23
C LEU A 70 0.20 -3.27 2.17
N ASP A 71 -0.03 -3.69 3.42
CA ASP A 71 1.04 -3.90 4.38
C ASP A 71 2.10 -4.84 3.81
N GLY A 72 3.34 -4.34 3.71
CA GLY A 72 4.48 -5.14 3.28
C GLY A 72 4.89 -4.94 1.82
N GLU A 73 4.14 -4.19 1.01
CA GLU A 73 4.60 -3.83 -0.33
C GLU A 73 5.89 -3.02 -0.27
N GLU A 74 6.88 -3.41 -1.08
CA GLU A 74 8.13 -2.66 -1.20
C GLU A 74 8.12 -1.74 -2.43
N ILE A 75 8.45 -0.48 -2.18
CA ILE A 75 8.84 0.50 -3.18
C ILE A 75 10.35 0.64 -3.15
N ALA A 76 10.98 0.49 -4.30
CA ALA A 76 12.44 0.50 -4.45
C ALA A 76 12.90 1.75 -5.20
N GLY A 77 14.13 2.20 -4.93
CA GLY A 77 14.70 3.39 -5.52
C GLY A 77 14.99 4.48 -4.49
N SER A 78 14.89 5.73 -4.92
CA SER A 78 15.20 6.93 -4.16
C SER A 78 16.56 6.84 -3.45
N LEU A 79 16.69 7.38 -2.24
CA LEU A 79 17.83 7.24 -1.35
C LEU A 79 17.91 5.83 -0.76
N GLN A 80 16.76 5.22 -0.47
CA GLN A 80 16.65 3.89 0.14
C GLN A 80 15.30 3.25 -0.19
N ASN A 81 15.26 1.93 -0.28
CA ASN A 81 14.04 1.16 -0.44
C ASN A 81 13.16 1.27 0.82
N ARG A 82 11.85 1.17 0.61
CA ARG A 82 10.84 1.35 1.65
C ARG A 82 9.80 0.24 1.57
N ILE A 83 9.35 -0.22 2.73
CA ILE A 83 8.23 -1.15 2.87
C ILE A 83 7.05 -0.39 3.47
N VAL A 84 5.90 -0.40 2.80
CA VAL A 84 4.63 0.16 3.31
C VAL A 84 4.33 -0.43 4.68
N ALA A 85 4.12 0.43 5.69
CA ALA A 85 4.03 -0.02 7.09
C ALA A 85 2.69 -0.67 7.45
N GLN A 86 1.60 -0.28 6.78
CA GLN A 86 0.25 -0.75 7.08
C GLN A 86 -0.66 -0.67 5.84
N THR A 87 -1.72 -1.47 5.83
CA THR A 87 -2.73 -1.44 4.75
C THR A 87 -3.55 -0.16 4.85
N MET A 88 -3.68 0.59 3.75
CA MET A 88 -4.38 1.86 3.69
C MET A 88 -5.12 2.04 2.37
N ILE A 89 -6.18 2.85 2.39
CA ILE A 89 -6.86 3.32 1.19
C ILE A 89 -6.62 4.83 1.08
N ILE A 90 -6.01 5.24 -0.03
CA ILE A 90 -5.67 6.63 -0.33
C ILE A 90 -6.76 7.23 -1.23
N PRO A 91 -7.40 8.34 -0.84
CA PRO A 91 -8.46 8.95 -1.63
C PRO A 91 -8.01 9.31 -3.06
N PRO A 92 -8.94 9.33 -4.04
CA PRO A 92 -8.67 9.91 -5.35
C PRO A 92 -8.20 11.35 -5.24
N LYS A 93 -7.39 11.81 -6.20
CA LYS A 93 -6.95 13.22 -6.34
C LYS A 93 -6.41 13.82 -5.04
N SER A 94 -5.62 13.04 -4.31
CA SER A 94 -5.09 13.43 -3.00
C SER A 94 -3.58 13.28 -2.92
N GLU A 95 -2.98 13.98 -1.96
CA GLU A 95 -1.58 13.89 -1.59
C GLU A 95 -1.49 13.75 -0.08
N MET A 96 -0.71 12.78 0.40
CA MET A 96 -0.50 12.56 1.83
C MET A 96 0.85 11.90 2.12
N GLU A 97 1.33 12.07 3.35
CA GLU A 97 2.44 11.30 3.85
C GLU A 97 1.96 9.92 4.30
N ILE A 98 2.66 8.87 3.87
CA ILE A 98 2.38 7.49 4.25
C ILE A 98 3.52 6.93 5.10
N PRO A 99 3.23 6.15 6.16
CA PRO A 99 4.26 5.52 6.97
C PRO A 99 4.92 4.36 6.23
N VAL A 100 6.24 4.28 6.34
CA VAL A 100 7.09 3.26 5.73
C VAL A 100 8.20 2.80 6.67
N ASN A 101 8.75 1.64 6.38
CA ASN A 101 9.94 1.11 7.04
C ASN A 101 11.11 1.06 6.05
N CYS A 102 12.31 1.43 6.49
CA CYS A 102 13.52 1.25 5.69
C CYS A 102 13.85 -0.25 5.55
N SER A 103 13.99 -0.77 4.33
CA SER A 103 14.34 -2.18 4.11
C SER A 103 15.83 -2.45 3.98
N GLU A 104 16.64 -1.40 3.82
CA GLU A 104 18.10 -1.50 3.69
C GLU A 104 18.82 -0.52 4.61
N LYS A 105 20.01 -0.91 5.09
CA LYS A 105 20.87 -0.06 5.93
C LYS A 105 21.94 0.59 5.07
N GLY A 106 22.14 1.90 5.25
CA GLY A 106 23.39 2.57 4.88
C GLY A 106 23.52 3.05 3.44
N ARG A 107 22.50 2.92 2.58
CA ARG A 107 22.48 3.58 1.28
C ARG A 107 22.05 5.05 1.47
N ASN A 108 22.90 5.98 1.07
CA ASN A 108 22.59 7.42 1.05
C ASN A 108 22.80 8.02 -0.36
N GLU A 109 22.85 7.17 -1.38
CA GLU A 109 23.01 7.56 -2.78
C GLU A 109 21.66 7.39 -3.50
N TYR A 110 21.26 8.45 -4.22
CA TYR A 110 20.05 8.44 -5.03
C TYR A 110 20.22 7.52 -6.24
N LYS A 111 19.25 6.62 -6.45
CA LYS A 111 19.27 5.67 -7.58
C LYS A 111 18.29 6.03 -8.69
N SER A 112 17.06 6.34 -8.32
CA SER A 112 15.94 6.61 -9.22
C SER A 112 14.77 7.17 -8.43
N GLU A 113 13.69 7.54 -9.08
CA GLU A 113 12.39 7.67 -8.40
C GLU A 113 11.94 6.32 -7.83
N PHE A 114 11.00 6.36 -6.87
CA PHE A 114 10.40 5.15 -6.33
C PHE A 114 9.64 4.37 -7.41
N GLN A 115 9.87 3.06 -7.45
CA GLN A 115 9.22 2.12 -8.35
C GLN A 115 8.71 0.91 -7.57
N TYR A 116 7.73 0.19 -8.12
CA TYR A 116 7.27 -1.05 -7.53
C TYR A 116 8.33 -2.16 -7.73
N SER A 117 8.66 -2.89 -6.67
CA SER A 117 9.74 -3.88 -6.66
C SER A 117 9.33 -5.33 -6.95
N ASP A 118 8.01 -5.60 -7.03
CA ASP A 118 7.44 -6.96 -7.01
C ASP A 118 7.72 -7.77 -5.73
N TYR A 119 8.32 -7.14 -4.71
CA TYR A 119 8.54 -7.74 -3.40
C TYR A 119 7.45 -7.34 -2.41
N ILE A 120 6.96 -8.35 -1.67
CA ILE A 120 6.08 -8.19 -0.51
C ILE A 120 6.75 -8.85 0.69
N ALA A 121 6.92 -8.10 1.77
CA ALA A 121 7.50 -8.57 3.01
C ALA A 121 6.72 -9.78 3.56
N ASN A 122 7.42 -10.84 3.94
CA ASN A 122 6.80 -12.04 4.52
C ASN A 122 6.19 -11.77 5.92
N SER A 123 5.41 -12.72 6.43
CA SER A 123 4.68 -12.60 7.71
C SER A 123 5.59 -12.28 8.90
N ASN A 124 6.79 -12.88 8.97
CA ASN A 124 7.73 -12.63 10.05
C ASN A 124 8.29 -11.20 10.00
N THR A 125 8.64 -10.69 8.82
CA THR A 125 9.10 -9.31 8.63
C THR A 125 8.00 -8.31 8.96
N ARG A 126 6.76 -8.55 8.50
CA ARG A 126 5.60 -7.68 8.83
C ARG A 126 5.31 -7.67 10.33
N ARG A 127 5.42 -8.82 11.01
CA ARG A 127 5.28 -8.87 12.47
C ARG A 127 6.37 -8.08 13.19
N LYS A 128 7.63 -8.18 12.76
CA LYS A 128 8.75 -7.48 13.40
C LYS A 128 8.64 -5.96 13.27
N LYS A 129 8.22 -5.45 12.12
CA LYS A 129 8.07 -4.01 11.88
C LYS A 129 6.85 -3.39 12.56
N SER A 130 5.81 -4.18 12.85
CA SER A 130 4.59 -3.71 13.52
C SER A 130 4.74 -3.49 15.02
N ILE A 131 5.87 -3.91 15.61
CA ILE A 131 6.15 -3.86 17.06
C ILE A 131 7.12 -2.70 17.38
N GLN A 132 7.51 -1.89 16.40
CA GLN A 132 8.50 -0.83 16.54
C GLN A 132 7.87 0.55 16.57
#